data_AF-A0A561BSP9-F1
#
_entry.id   AF-A0A561BSP9-F1
#
_cell.length_a   1.000
_cell.length_b   1.000
_cell.length_c   1.000
_cell.angle_alpha   90.00
_cell.angle_beta   90.00
_cell.angle_gamma   90.00
#
_symmetry.space_group_name_H-M   'P 1'
#
loop_
_entity.id
_entity.type
_entity.pdbx_description
1 polymer ?
#
loop_
_entity_poly.entity_id
_entity_poly.type
_entity_poly.pdbx_seq_one_letter_code
_entity_poly.pdbx_strand_id
1 'polypeptide(L)'
;MFLPDLRYNTYVAFVEGCNSATEGVLLEGFGDWVHARILGVQTSFHWSAVVASPYLSHRLDESWQHSPKVDEFDAAASAELLAQLDAFLADRST
;
A
#
# COMPACT_ATOMS: atom_id res chain seq x y z
N MET A 1 -17.49 -12.49 -0.44
CA MET A 1 -17.18 -11.33 0.40
C MET A 1 -17.23 -10.10 -0.50
N PHE A 2 -18.12 -9.16 -0.22
CA PHE A 2 -18.27 -7.91 -1.01
C PHE A 2 -17.18 -6.96 -0.51
N LEU A 3 -16.08 -6.82 -1.26
CA LEU A 3 -15.09 -5.80 -0.96
C LEU A 3 -15.70 -4.45 -1.39
N PRO A 4 -15.79 -3.44 -0.50
CA PRO A 4 -16.07 -2.08 -0.97
C PRO A 4 -15.00 -1.77 -2.03
N ASP A 5 -15.46 -1.49 -3.25
CA ASP A 5 -14.65 -1.36 -4.46
C ASP A 5 -13.78 -0.10 -4.37
N LEU A 6 -12.73 -0.19 -3.56
CA LEU A 6 -11.68 0.80 -3.41
C LEU A 6 -10.52 0.31 -4.27
N ARG A 7 -10.13 1.11 -5.26
CA ARG A 7 -9.13 0.78 -6.28
C ARG A 7 -7.82 0.36 -5.64
N TYR A 8 -7.49 0.93 -4.47
CA TYR A 8 -6.35 0.53 -3.66
C TYR A 8 -6.34 -0.97 -3.34
N ASN A 9 -7.47 -1.53 -2.86
CA ASN A 9 -7.56 -2.95 -2.54
C ASN A 9 -7.41 -3.83 -3.79
N THR A 10 -7.91 -3.34 -4.93
CA THR A 10 -7.73 -4.03 -6.22
C THR A 10 -6.25 -4.06 -6.64
N TYR A 11 -5.52 -2.96 -6.47
CA TYR A 11 -4.07 -2.94 -6.72
C TYR A 11 -3.30 -3.83 -5.74
N VAL A 12 -3.64 -3.82 -4.44
CA VAL A 12 -3.03 -4.72 -3.45
C VAL A 12 -3.25 -6.18 -3.84
N ALA A 13 -4.48 -6.55 -4.21
CA ALA A 13 -4.80 -7.91 -4.65
C ALA A 13 -4.04 -8.30 -5.93
N PHE A 14 -3.89 -7.36 -6.88
CA PHE A 14 -3.10 -7.59 -8.09
C PHE A 14 -1.62 -7.85 -7.77
N VAL A 15 -1.01 -7.00 -6.94
CA VAL A 15 0.40 -7.12 -6.54
C VAL A 15 0.65 -8.43 -5.79
N GLU A 16 -0.20 -8.77 -4.82
CA GLU A 16 -0.13 -10.05 -4.09
C GLU A 16 -0.33 -11.26 -5.00
N GLY A 17 -1.24 -11.15 -5.97
CA GLY A 17 -1.46 -12.18 -6.98
C GLY A 17 -0.21 -12.43 -7.83
N CYS A 18 0.43 -11.36 -8.32
CA CYS A 18 1.69 -11.46 -9.05
C CYS A 18 2.80 -12.08 -8.20
N ASN A 19 2.94 -11.65 -6.95
CA ASN A 19 3.94 -12.19 -6.05
C ASN A 19 3.72 -13.69 -5.81
N SER A 20 2.47 -14.08 -5.54
CA SER A 20 2.07 -15.47 -5.34
C SER A 20 2.35 -16.34 -6.58
N ALA A 21 2.08 -15.81 -7.78
CA ALA A 21 2.37 -16.50 -9.04
C ALA A 21 3.87 -16.73 -9.27
N THR A 22 4.73 -15.98 -8.58
CA THR A 22 6.19 -16.14 -8.58
C THR A 22 6.73 -16.83 -7.32
N GLU A 23 5.85 -17.47 -6.53
CA GLU A 23 6.22 -18.10 -5.25
C GLU A 23 6.91 -17.15 -4.26
N GLY A 24 6.59 -15.85 -4.32
CA GLY A 24 7.16 -14.82 -3.45
C GLY A 24 8.47 -14.21 -3.93
N VAL A 25 9.07 -14.70 -5.03
CA VAL A 25 10.39 -14.25 -5.50
C VAL A 25 10.36 -12.79 -5.96
N LEU A 26 9.27 -12.36 -6.62
CA LEU A 26 9.14 -11.01 -7.17
C LEU A 26 9.24 -9.93 -6.09
N LEU A 27 8.57 -10.13 -4.95
CA LEU A 27 8.52 -9.17 -3.85
C LEU A 27 9.27 -9.63 -2.60
N GLU A 28 10.24 -10.54 -2.75
CA GLU A 28 11.07 -10.98 -1.63
C GLU A 28 11.75 -9.76 -0.96
N GLY A 29 11.49 -9.56 0.33
CA GLY A 29 12.01 -8.42 1.10
C GLY A 29 11.27 -7.08 0.89
N PHE A 30 10.22 -7.04 0.06
CA PHE A 30 9.46 -5.80 -0.20
C PHE A 30 8.85 -5.21 1.07
N GLY A 31 8.26 -6.05 1.93
CA GLY A 31 7.65 -5.58 3.17
C GLY A 31 8.65 -4.88 4.09
N ASP A 32 9.81 -5.48 4.30
CA ASP A 32 10.88 -4.90 5.11
C ASP A 32 11.41 -3.59 4.50
N TRP A 33 11.55 -3.55 3.18
CA TRP A 33 11.95 -2.35 2.44
C TRP A 33 10.92 -1.22 2.61
N VAL A 34 9.63 -1.51 2.48
CA VAL A 34 8.53 -0.53 2.69
C VAL A 34 8.53 -0.04 4.14
N HIS A 35 8.68 -0.92 5.12
CA HIS A 35 8.71 -0.56 6.54
C HIS A 35 9.88 0.38 6.85
N ALA A 36 11.07 0.04 6.36
CA ALA A 36 12.26 0.87 6.52
C ALA A 36 12.10 2.24 5.86
N ARG A 37 11.47 2.31 4.68
CA ARG A 37 11.33 3.55 3.91
C ARG A 37 10.24 4.48 4.44
N ILE A 38 9.08 3.96 4.83
CA ILE A 38 7.93 4.77 5.24
C ILE A 38 7.95 5.05 6.75
N LEU A 39 8.18 4.04 7.57
CA LEU A 39 8.09 4.16 9.04
C LEU A 39 9.45 4.35 9.70
N GLY A 40 10.54 3.93 9.04
CA GLY A 40 11.88 3.91 9.64
C GLY A 40 12.05 2.90 10.78
N VAL A 41 11.03 2.07 11.04
CA VAL A 41 10.99 1.07 12.11
C VAL A 41 10.33 -0.20 11.62
N GLN A 42 10.65 -1.33 12.25
CA GLN A 42 10.02 -2.61 11.98
C GLN A 42 8.63 -2.68 12.63
N THR A 43 7.69 -3.31 11.94
CA THR A 43 6.31 -3.48 12.40
C THR A 43 5.73 -4.83 11.96
N SER A 44 4.76 -5.33 12.71
CA SER A 44 3.99 -6.53 12.35
C SER A 44 2.84 -6.24 11.38
N PHE A 45 2.60 -4.97 11.05
CA PHE A 45 1.60 -4.62 10.03
C PHE A 45 2.04 -5.12 8.65
N HIS A 46 1.06 -5.50 7.85
CA HIS A 46 1.29 -5.83 6.46
C HIS A 46 1.71 -4.57 5.67
N TRP A 47 2.58 -4.71 4.68
CA TRP A 47 3.12 -3.58 3.90
C TRP A 47 2.01 -2.71 3.30
N SER A 48 0.88 -3.32 2.89
CA SER A 48 -0.26 -2.58 2.33
C SER A 48 -0.97 -1.69 3.36
N ALA A 49 -0.96 -2.08 4.64
CA ALA A 49 -1.46 -1.21 5.69
C ALA A 49 -0.49 -0.06 5.95
N VAL A 50 0.81 -0.31 5.87
CA VAL A 50 1.85 0.71 6.05
C VAL A 50 1.80 1.76 4.94
N VAL A 51 1.66 1.36 3.68
CA VAL A 51 1.50 2.26 2.53
C VAL A 51 0.25 3.14 2.67
N ALA A 52 -0.87 2.58 3.11
CA ALA A 52 -2.11 3.34 3.28
C ALA A 52 -2.13 4.19 4.57
N SER A 53 -1.26 3.89 5.54
CA SER A 53 -1.34 4.47 6.89
C SER A 53 -1.29 6.00 6.97
N PRO A 54 -0.45 6.73 6.19
CA PRO A 54 -0.42 8.19 6.24
C PRO A 54 -1.75 8.81 5.81
N TYR A 55 -2.48 8.12 4.95
CA TYR A 55 -3.75 8.57 4.39
C TYR A 55 -4.94 8.15 5.27
N LEU A 56 -4.77 7.14 6.12
CA LEU A 56 -5.79 6.65 7.07
C LEU A 56 -5.98 7.58 8.26
N SER A 57 -4.94 8.33 8.68
CA SER A 57 -5.03 9.33 9.76
C SER A 57 -6.09 10.40 9.46
N HIS A 58 -6.18 10.83 8.19
CA HIS A 58 -7.19 11.79 7.73
C HIS A 58 -8.63 11.26 7.75
N ARG A 59 -8.83 9.94 7.91
CA ARG A 59 -10.16 9.31 8.04
C ARG A 59 -10.67 9.25 9.48
N LEU A 60 -9.79 9.31 10.48
CA LEU A 60 -10.17 9.15 11.89
C LEU A 60 -10.32 10.50 12.61
N ASP A 61 -9.69 11.56 12.09
CA ASP A 61 -9.61 12.86 12.78
C ASP A 61 -10.79 13.79 12.52
N GLU A 62 -11.68 13.45 11.59
CA GLU A 62 -12.84 14.28 11.28
C GLU A 62 -14.13 13.46 11.36
N SER A 63 -15.04 13.94 12.20
CA SER A 63 -16.45 13.59 12.18
C SER A 63 -16.90 13.29 10.74
N TRP A 64 -17.54 12.14 10.56
CA TRP A 64 -18.01 11.49 9.31
C TRP A 64 -18.75 12.37 8.27
N GLN A 65 -18.87 13.67 8.50
CA GLN A 65 -19.57 14.64 7.67
C GLN A 65 -18.66 15.42 6.69
N HIS A 66 -17.33 15.47 6.88
CA HIS A 66 -16.45 16.36 6.08
C HIS A 66 -15.16 15.72 5.54
N SER A 67 -14.94 14.41 5.71
CA SER A 67 -13.72 13.75 5.22
C SER A 67 -13.54 13.95 3.71
N PRO A 68 -12.29 14.13 3.24
CA PRO A 68 -11.97 14.16 1.81
C PRO A 68 -12.64 12.99 1.10
N LYS A 69 -13.20 13.25 -0.09
CA LYS A 69 -13.98 12.26 -0.84
C LYS A 69 -13.19 10.96 -0.88
N VAL A 70 -13.83 9.85 -0.54
CA VAL A 70 -13.22 8.50 -0.48
C VAL A 70 -12.31 8.21 -1.69
N ASP A 71 -12.65 8.78 -2.85
CA ASP A 71 -11.91 8.71 -4.10
C ASP A 71 -10.52 9.36 -4.06
N GLU A 72 -10.34 10.50 -3.37
CA GLU A 72 -9.05 11.20 -3.27
C GLU A 72 -8.06 10.42 -2.39
N PHE A 73 -8.54 9.87 -1.27
CA PHE A 73 -7.77 8.94 -0.44
C PHE A 73 -7.34 7.72 -1.24
N ASP A 74 -8.28 7.10 -1.95
CA ASP A 74 -8.05 5.87 -2.69
C ASP A 74 -7.06 6.09 -3.85
N ALA A 75 -7.16 7.24 -4.53
CA ALA A 75 -6.21 7.65 -5.55
C ALA A 75 -4.81 7.90 -4.98
N ALA A 76 -4.70 8.62 -3.85
CA ALA A 76 -3.41 8.92 -3.22
C ALA A 76 -2.71 7.65 -2.72
N ALA A 77 -3.42 6.78 -2.01
CA ALA A 77 -2.88 5.51 -1.54
C ALA A 77 -2.48 4.59 -2.71
N SER A 78 -3.26 4.58 -3.80
CA SER A 78 -2.92 3.80 -5.00
C SER A 78 -1.67 4.34 -5.70
N ALA A 79 -1.54 5.67 -5.82
CA ALA A 79 -0.36 6.29 -6.39
C ALA A 79 0.89 6.01 -5.55
N GLU A 80 0.77 6.08 -4.22
CA GLU A 80 1.84 5.73 -3.30
C GLU A 80 2.28 4.28 -3.47
N LEU A 81 1.33 3.34 -3.53
CA LEU A 81 1.63 1.93 -3.75
C LEU A 81 2.45 1.70 -5.02
N LEU A 82 2.03 2.28 -6.13
CA LEU A 82 2.74 2.14 -7.41
C LEU A 82 4.14 2.77 -7.35
N ALA A 83 4.27 3.95 -6.72
CA ALA A 83 5.56 4.60 -6.56
C ALA A 83 6.55 3.78 -5.71
N GLN A 84 6.09 3.16 -4.62
CA GLN A 84 6.93 2.30 -3.78
C GLN A 84 7.32 1.02 -4.51
N LEU A 85 6.40 0.43 -5.29
CA LEU A 85 6.70 -0.75 -6.09
C LEU A 85 7.75 -0.44 -7.18
N ASP A 86 7.57 0.65 -7.92
CA ASP A 86 8.52 1.08 -8.96
C ASP A 86 9.93 1.32 -8.38
N ALA A 87 10.00 2.03 -7.25
CA ALA A 87 11.25 2.31 -6.57
C ALA A 87 11.95 1.03 -6.08
N PHE A 88 11.20 0.09 -5.49
CA PHE A 88 11.75 -1.20 -5.06
C PHE A 88 12.30 -2.03 -6.23
N LEU A 89 11.55 -2.09 -7.34
CA LEU A 89 11.98 -2.82 -8.54
C LEU A 89 13.21 -2.18 -9.19
N ALA A 90 13.30 -0.85 -9.20
CA ALA A 90 14.46 -0.13 -9.67
C ALA A 90 15.71 -0.43 -8.81
N ASP A 91 15.57 -0.39 -7.48
CA ASP A 91 16.66 -0.71 -6.54
C ASP A 91 17.21 -2.13 -6.73
N ARG A 92 16.36 -3.10 -7.11
CA ARG A 92 16.77 -4.50 -7.38
C ARG A 92 17.44 -4.72 -8.73
N SER A 93 17.29 -3.80 -9.66
CA SER A 93 17.83 -3.92 -11.02
C SER A 93 19.28 -3.43 -11.15
N THR A 94 19.86 -2.90 -10.07
CA THR A 94 21.24 -2.38 -9.97
C THR A 94 22.13 -3.38 -9.25
#